data_AF-A0A151GKF1-F1
#
_entry.id   AF-A0A151GKF1-F1
#
_cell.length_a   1.000
_cell.length_b   1.000
_cell.length_c   1.000
_cell.angle_alpha   90.00
_cell.angle_beta   90.00
_cell.angle_gamma   90.00
#
_symmetry.space_group_name_H-M   'P 1'
#
loop_
_entity.id
_entity.type
_entity.pdbx_description
1 polymer ?
#
loop_
_entity_poly.entity_id
_entity_poly.type
_entity_poly.pdbx_seq_one_letter_code
_entity_poly.pdbx_strand_id
1 'polypeptide(L)'
;MAMSPFTAYVYFREGQNAGHIAQAYRPYIYHALTDTSSYHVVAIDYRGFGHSTGVPSEEGLLTDASTLVEWAVKVAGIPSSRIVLLGHSLGTAVVSGVAERYALKGVEFAGIVLVAGFGDLVSMLTGYRIGGIIPILGPFASSSTFLRILDSLVTDKWHSANRLANLVRHTKNRLRLNLVHARDDRDIPWTEDNKLFRAATNETAGTGTLDDGEFAAWKEQRTVHKGAGAFVTTWQSERGHDPIVASAPVSLAIMRSFEL
;
A
#
# COMPACT_ATOMS: atom_id res chain seq x y z
N MET A 1 -13.94 -0.23 34.13
CA MET A 1 -14.59 -0.76 32.91
C MET A 1 -13.45 -1.11 31.96
N ALA A 2 -13.05 -2.38 31.87
CA ALA A 2 -11.99 -2.81 30.98
C ALA A 2 -12.50 -2.66 29.53
N MET A 3 -11.74 -1.94 28.71
CA MET A 3 -12.00 -1.82 27.28
C MET A 3 -12.11 -3.22 26.66
N SER A 4 -13.15 -3.46 25.87
CA SER A 4 -13.31 -4.63 24.99
C SER A 4 -11.99 -4.91 24.25
N PRO A 5 -11.62 -6.17 23.92
CA PRO A 5 -10.41 -6.41 23.16
C PRO A 5 -10.59 -5.74 21.79
N PHE A 6 -10.07 -4.54 21.59
CA PHE A 6 -10.21 -3.76 20.36
C PHE A 6 -9.21 -4.19 19.29
N THR A 7 -9.72 -4.46 18.09
CA THR A 7 -8.93 -4.60 16.87
C THR A 7 -8.89 -3.24 16.18
N ALA A 8 -7.72 -2.73 15.80
CA ALA A 8 -7.63 -1.48 15.06
C ALA A 8 -6.87 -1.66 13.75
N TYR A 9 -7.35 -0.97 12.74
CA TYR A 9 -6.71 -0.88 11.45
C TYR A 9 -6.22 0.58 11.30
N VAL A 10 -4.92 0.77 11.06
CA VAL A 10 -4.28 2.11 11.07
C VAL A 10 -4.15 2.61 9.65
N TYR A 11 -5.11 3.40 9.19
CA TYR A 11 -5.25 3.86 7.81
C TYR A 11 -4.23 4.90 7.39
N PHE A 12 -3.42 4.52 6.41
CA PHE A 12 -2.44 5.40 5.79
C PHE A 12 -2.82 5.62 4.33
N ARG A 13 -3.79 6.50 4.08
CA ARG A 13 -3.97 7.06 2.74
C ARG A 13 -3.05 8.23 2.55
N GLU A 14 -2.63 8.39 1.31
CA GLU A 14 -2.02 9.63 0.88
C GLU A 14 -2.94 10.87 0.84
N GLY A 15 -2.32 12.02 1.11
CA GLY A 15 -2.75 13.37 0.74
C GLY A 15 -2.48 13.83 -0.71
N GLN A 16 -2.18 12.98 -1.71
CA GLN A 16 -2.06 13.41 -3.13
C GLN A 16 -3.44 13.76 -3.70
N ASN A 17 -3.88 14.95 -3.31
CA ASN A 17 -4.60 15.97 -4.07
C ASN A 17 -4.71 17.26 -3.24
N ALA A 18 -3.72 17.53 -2.35
CA ALA A 18 -3.80 18.60 -1.35
C ALA A 18 -5.01 18.45 -0.39
N GLY A 19 -5.31 17.22 -0.01
CA GLY A 19 -6.54 16.87 0.71
C GLY A 19 -6.35 16.46 2.17
N HIS A 20 -7.27 16.86 3.04
CA HIS A 20 -7.31 16.47 4.45
C HIS A 20 -8.23 15.26 4.70
N ILE A 21 -8.14 14.62 5.87
CA ILE A 21 -8.90 13.39 6.23
C ILE A 21 -10.42 13.47 5.94
N ALA A 22 -11.03 14.65 6.03
CA ALA A 22 -12.46 14.85 5.83
C ALA A 22 -12.87 15.19 4.38
N GLN A 23 -11.94 15.23 3.42
CA GLN A 23 -12.22 15.70 2.06
C GLN A 23 -12.90 14.65 1.18
N ALA A 24 -13.85 15.09 0.34
CA ALA A 24 -14.47 14.32 -0.74
C ALA A 24 -15.10 12.99 -0.25
N TYR A 25 -14.77 11.87 -0.90
CA TYR A 25 -15.32 10.55 -0.61
C TYR A 25 -14.63 9.84 0.58
N ARG A 26 -13.67 10.48 1.27
CA ARG A 26 -12.92 9.86 2.38
C ARG A 26 -13.81 9.48 3.57
N PRO A 27 -14.73 10.33 4.05
CA PRO A 27 -15.67 9.92 5.11
C PRO A 27 -16.49 8.68 4.71
N TYR A 28 -16.94 8.64 3.45
CA TYR A 28 -17.66 7.48 2.93
C TYR A 28 -16.80 6.20 2.93
N ILE A 29 -15.51 6.29 2.57
CA ILE A 29 -14.60 5.14 2.67
C ILE A 29 -14.51 4.64 4.11
N TYR A 30 -14.36 5.54 5.08
CA TYR A 30 -14.27 5.14 6.49
C TYR A 30 -15.53 4.40 6.92
N HIS A 31 -16.70 4.95 6.62
CA HIS A 31 -17.98 4.29 6.86
C HIS A 31 -18.05 2.92 6.18
N ALA A 32 -17.79 2.84 4.87
CA ALA A 32 -17.85 1.59 4.13
C ALA A 32 -16.92 0.49 4.69
N LEU A 33 -15.77 0.87 5.26
CA LEU A 33 -14.85 -0.07 5.92
C LEU A 33 -15.33 -0.46 7.33
N THR A 34 -15.95 0.45 8.08
CA THR A 34 -16.39 0.20 9.46
C THR A 34 -17.81 -0.35 9.60
N ASP A 35 -18.68 -0.14 8.61
CA ASP A 35 -20.14 -0.37 8.73
C ASP A 35 -20.50 -1.83 8.99
N THR A 36 -19.68 -2.77 8.53
CA THR A 36 -19.93 -4.21 8.65
C THR A 36 -18.91 -4.93 9.52
N SER A 37 -18.12 -4.20 10.30
CA SER A 37 -16.98 -4.77 11.02
C SER A 37 -16.86 -4.28 12.47
N SER A 38 -16.12 -5.04 13.28
CA SER A 38 -15.89 -4.75 14.70
C SER A 38 -14.51 -4.13 14.96
N TYR A 39 -13.91 -3.48 13.95
CA TYR A 39 -12.62 -2.82 14.06
C TYR A 39 -12.74 -1.30 13.95
N HIS A 40 -11.75 -0.60 14.50
CA HIS A 40 -11.64 0.85 14.39
C HIS A 40 -10.72 1.25 13.24
N VAL A 41 -11.08 2.34 12.56
CA VAL A 41 -10.21 3.01 11.58
C VAL A 41 -9.59 4.24 12.25
N VAL A 42 -8.26 4.32 12.22
CA VAL A 42 -7.54 5.53 12.64
C VAL A 42 -6.84 6.13 11.44
N ALA A 43 -7.18 7.36 11.09
CA ALA A 43 -6.61 8.11 9.98
C ALA A 43 -6.02 9.43 10.49
N ILE A 44 -4.91 9.87 9.92
CA ILE A 44 -4.25 11.14 10.26
C ILE A 44 -3.99 11.96 9.00
N ASP A 45 -3.90 13.28 9.18
CA ASP A 45 -3.27 14.16 8.19
C ASP A 45 -1.76 14.11 8.37
N TYR A 46 -1.02 13.83 7.29
CA TYR A 46 0.44 13.98 7.29
C TYR A 46 0.85 15.44 7.47
N ARG A 47 2.09 15.67 7.91
CA ARG A 47 2.69 17.00 7.94
C ARG A 47 2.48 17.76 6.62
N GLY A 48 2.01 19.00 6.72
CA GLY A 48 1.71 19.84 5.56
C GLY A 48 0.33 19.61 4.92
N PHE A 49 -0.51 18.75 5.50
CA PHE A 49 -1.91 18.55 5.09
C PHE A 49 -2.88 18.85 6.24
N GLY A 50 -4.09 19.28 5.89
CA GLY A 50 -5.15 19.57 6.86
C GLY A 50 -4.69 20.53 7.94
N HIS A 51 -4.76 20.10 9.21
CA HIS A 51 -4.29 20.86 10.36
C HIS A 51 -2.86 20.49 10.82
N SER A 52 -2.21 19.53 10.16
CA SER A 52 -0.86 19.09 10.52
C SER A 52 0.20 20.06 10.00
N THR A 53 1.07 20.53 10.90
CA THR A 53 2.15 21.47 10.59
C THR A 53 3.31 20.79 9.83
N GLY A 54 4.15 21.59 9.15
CA GLY A 54 5.39 21.12 8.53
C GLY A 54 5.31 21.03 7.00
N VAL A 55 6.34 20.43 6.40
CA VAL A 55 6.45 20.24 4.94
C VAL A 55 6.55 18.74 4.65
N PRO A 56 5.78 18.21 3.69
CA PRO A 56 5.83 16.79 3.34
C PRO A 56 7.20 16.43 2.75
N SER A 57 7.75 15.31 3.21
CA SER A 57 8.93 14.64 2.67
C SER A 57 8.81 13.15 2.95
N GLU A 58 9.54 12.31 2.22
CA GLU A 58 9.49 10.86 2.41
C GLU A 58 9.78 10.45 3.86
N GLU A 59 10.91 10.89 4.41
CA GLU A 59 11.27 10.64 5.80
C GLU A 59 10.26 11.24 6.79
N GLY A 60 9.67 12.39 6.44
CA GLY A 60 8.65 13.03 7.25
C GLY A 60 7.37 12.22 7.34
N LEU A 61 6.84 11.76 6.20
CA LEU A 61 5.65 10.92 6.14
C LEU A 61 5.87 9.58 6.84
N LEU A 62 7.05 8.96 6.68
CA LEU A 62 7.40 7.74 7.42
C LEU A 62 7.46 7.96 8.93
N THR A 63 7.91 9.14 9.37
CA THR A 63 7.93 9.53 10.79
C THR A 63 6.51 9.74 11.32
N ASP A 64 5.65 10.43 10.59
CA ASP A 64 4.25 10.66 10.98
C ASP A 64 3.50 9.33 11.10
N ALA A 65 3.70 8.43 10.13
CA ALA A 65 3.10 7.12 10.16
C ALA A 65 3.64 6.22 11.27
N SER A 66 4.95 6.25 11.53
CA SER A 66 5.54 5.56 12.70
C SER A 66 4.99 6.11 14.01
N THR A 67 4.79 7.42 14.12
CA THR A 67 4.21 8.07 15.32
C THR A 67 2.80 7.56 15.59
N LEU A 68 1.99 7.37 14.56
CA LEU A 68 0.65 6.81 14.71
C LEU A 68 0.68 5.35 15.19
N VAL A 69 1.58 4.53 14.64
CA VAL A 69 1.78 3.16 15.12
C VAL A 69 2.24 3.15 16.58
N GLU A 70 3.19 4.00 16.94
CA GLU A 70 3.65 4.11 18.32
C GLU A 70 2.55 4.57 19.27
N TRP A 71 1.71 5.52 18.87
CA TRP A 71 0.55 5.92 19.66
C TRP A 71 -0.44 4.76 19.83
N ALA A 72 -0.74 4.02 18.76
CA ALA A 72 -1.66 2.88 18.83
C ALA A 72 -1.16 1.80 19.80
N VAL A 73 0.14 1.51 19.75
CA VAL A 73 0.76 0.49 20.62
C VAL A 73 0.93 0.97 22.06
N LYS A 74 1.50 2.16 22.26
CA LYS A 74 1.92 2.63 23.60
C LYS A 74 0.81 3.34 24.37
N VAL A 75 -0.06 4.07 23.67
CA VAL A 75 -1.09 4.92 24.30
C VAL A 75 -2.45 4.24 24.25
N ALA A 76 -2.87 3.77 23.07
CA ALA A 76 -4.14 3.06 22.93
C ALA A 76 -4.08 1.58 23.39
N GLY A 77 -2.88 1.06 23.67
CA GLY A 77 -2.67 -0.29 24.20
C GLY A 77 -2.99 -1.41 23.20
N ILE A 78 -2.94 -1.11 21.89
CA ILE A 78 -3.29 -2.06 20.84
C ILE A 78 -2.03 -2.81 20.40
N PRO A 79 -1.93 -4.14 20.59
CA PRO A 79 -0.75 -4.88 20.18
C PRO A 79 -0.59 -4.87 18.66
N SER A 80 0.64 -4.91 18.16
CA SER A 80 0.92 -4.88 16.70
C SER A 80 0.26 -6.04 15.96
N SER A 81 0.11 -7.21 16.60
CA SER A 81 -0.61 -8.38 16.10
C SER A 81 -2.12 -8.16 15.91
N ARG A 82 -2.64 -6.99 16.31
CA ARG A 82 -4.01 -6.52 16.08
C ARG A 82 -4.08 -5.19 15.36
N ILE A 83 -2.97 -4.81 14.73
CA ILE A 83 -2.85 -3.65 13.85
C ILE A 83 -2.68 -4.17 12.43
N VAL A 84 -3.51 -3.67 11.52
CA VAL A 84 -3.31 -3.86 10.07
C VAL A 84 -2.94 -2.49 9.48
N LEU A 85 -2.03 -2.49 8.51
CA LEU A 85 -1.62 -1.32 7.73
C LEU A 85 -2.21 -1.40 6.31
N LEU A 86 -2.71 -0.31 5.76
CA LEU A 86 -3.54 -0.13 4.56
C LEU A 86 -3.03 1.15 3.96
N GLY A 87 -2.33 0.96 2.87
CA GLY A 87 -1.87 2.04 2.02
C GLY A 87 -2.85 2.23 0.89
N HIS A 88 -3.09 3.48 0.50
CA HIS A 88 -3.73 3.79 -0.77
C HIS A 88 -2.94 4.83 -1.55
N SER A 89 -2.66 4.57 -2.83
CA SER A 89 -1.77 5.37 -3.68
C SER A 89 -0.37 5.53 -3.04
N LEU A 90 0.27 6.70 -2.86
CA LEU A 90 1.56 6.77 -2.10
C LEU A 90 1.43 6.26 -0.66
N GLY A 91 0.22 6.22 -0.12
CA GLY A 91 -0.02 5.57 1.16
C GLY A 91 0.54 4.14 1.17
N THR A 92 0.56 3.45 0.01
CA THR A 92 1.23 2.16 -0.12
C THR A 92 2.74 2.26 0.09
N ALA A 93 3.38 3.29 -0.46
CA ALA A 93 4.81 3.50 -0.30
C ALA A 93 5.21 3.87 1.15
N VAL A 94 4.35 4.67 1.83
CA VAL A 94 4.48 4.97 3.26
C VAL A 94 4.32 3.70 4.08
N VAL A 95 3.26 2.93 3.84
CA VAL A 95 2.99 1.67 4.56
C VAL A 95 4.11 0.66 4.35
N SER A 96 4.61 0.50 3.12
CA SER A 96 5.74 -0.36 2.83
C SER A 96 6.99 0.04 3.62
N GLY A 97 7.29 1.34 3.73
CA GLY A 97 8.44 1.84 4.48
C GLY A 97 8.28 1.70 5.99
N VAL A 98 7.09 1.96 6.53
CA VAL A 98 6.80 1.75 7.96
C VAL A 98 6.86 0.26 8.29
N ALA A 99 6.22 -0.58 7.49
CA ALA A 99 6.23 -2.03 7.68
C ALA A 99 7.67 -2.57 7.70
N GLU A 100 8.51 -2.16 6.75
CA GLU A 100 9.93 -2.51 6.71
C GLU A 100 10.67 -2.06 7.99
N ARG A 101 10.51 -0.80 8.42
CA ARG A 101 11.14 -0.28 9.64
C ARG A 101 10.79 -1.08 10.89
N TYR A 102 9.55 -1.55 11.01
CA TYR A 102 9.10 -2.35 12.14
C TYR A 102 9.53 -3.82 12.01
N ALA A 103 9.55 -4.39 10.80
CA ALA A 103 10.07 -5.74 10.57
C ALA A 103 11.56 -5.85 10.93
N LEU A 104 12.37 -4.83 10.60
CA LEU A 104 13.77 -4.73 11.02
C LEU A 104 13.95 -4.70 12.55
N LYS A 105 12.95 -4.21 13.29
CA LYS A 105 12.90 -4.21 14.75
C LYS A 105 12.28 -5.49 15.33
N GLY A 106 11.92 -6.47 14.49
CA GLY A 106 11.25 -7.70 14.89
C GLY A 106 9.78 -7.52 15.28
N VAL A 107 9.14 -6.43 14.84
CA VAL A 107 7.72 -6.17 15.06
C VAL A 107 6.94 -6.53 13.80
N GLU A 108 5.98 -7.43 13.95
CA GLU A 108 5.08 -7.85 12.88
C GLU A 108 3.65 -7.34 13.13
N PHE A 109 2.96 -7.03 12.05
CA PHE A 109 1.57 -6.56 12.05
C PHE A 109 0.61 -7.70 11.72
N ALA A 110 -0.67 -7.56 12.09
CA ALA A 110 -1.71 -8.55 11.77
C ALA A 110 -1.88 -8.74 10.25
N GLY A 111 -1.62 -7.66 9.47
CA GLY A 111 -1.59 -7.68 8.03
C GLY A 111 -1.23 -6.33 7.41
N ILE A 112 -0.92 -6.37 6.13
CA ILE A 112 -0.60 -5.22 5.29
C ILE A 112 -1.47 -5.33 4.04
N VAL A 113 -2.16 -4.26 3.69
CA VAL A 113 -3.06 -4.16 2.54
C VAL A 113 -2.60 -2.97 1.72
N LEU A 114 -2.23 -3.16 0.46
CA LEU A 114 -1.83 -2.07 -0.42
C LEU A 114 -2.89 -1.95 -1.50
N VAL A 115 -3.47 -0.76 -1.63
CA VAL A 115 -4.52 -0.49 -2.62
C VAL A 115 -4.00 0.52 -3.64
N ALA A 116 -4.07 0.15 -4.93
CA ALA A 116 -3.55 0.96 -6.02
C ALA A 116 -2.09 1.39 -5.78
N GLY A 117 -1.22 0.41 -5.50
CA GLY A 117 0.18 0.67 -5.19
C GLY A 117 1.06 0.84 -6.43
N PHE A 118 2.26 1.38 -6.22
CA PHE A 118 3.29 1.48 -7.26
C PHE A 118 4.65 0.99 -6.76
N GLY A 119 5.47 0.45 -7.67
CA GLY A 119 6.78 -0.11 -7.34
C GLY A 119 7.84 0.96 -7.00
N ASP A 120 7.83 2.04 -7.77
CA ASP A 120 8.79 3.15 -7.71
C ASP A 120 8.15 4.42 -8.28
N LEU A 121 8.29 5.57 -7.60
CA LEU A 121 7.59 6.80 -8.00
C LEU A 121 8.09 7.32 -9.35
N VAL A 122 9.40 7.24 -9.61
CA VAL A 122 10.00 7.71 -10.87
C VAL A 122 9.50 6.85 -12.04
N SER A 123 9.47 5.53 -11.85
CA SER A 123 8.94 4.58 -12.83
C SER A 123 7.44 4.80 -13.11
N MET A 124 6.66 5.14 -12.08
CA MET A 124 5.25 5.50 -12.23
C MET A 124 5.07 6.82 -13.00
N LEU A 125 5.81 7.87 -12.62
CA LEU A 125 5.70 9.20 -13.26
C LEU A 125 6.03 9.17 -14.75
N THR A 126 7.00 8.34 -15.16
CA THR A 126 7.34 8.19 -16.59
C THR A 126 6.23 7.53 -17.41
N GLY A 127 5.44 6.65 -16.79
CA GLY A 127 4.28 6.01 -17.39
C GLY A 127 2.96 6.76 -17.17
N TYR A 128 2.94 7.80 -16.32
CA TYR A 128 1.72 8.46 -15.88
C TYR A 128 1.00 9.17 -17.02
N ARG A 129 -0.31 8.93 -17.10
CA ARG A 129 -1.21 9.50 -18.10
C ARG A 129 -2.35 10.23 -17.41
N ILE A 130 -2.50 11.53 -17.64
CA ILE A 130 -3.66 12.28 -17.13
C ILE A 130 -4.92 11.67 -17.75
N GLY A 131 -5.81 11.18 -16.90
CA GLY A 131 -7.07 10.56 -17.30
C GLY A 131 -6.90 9.34 -18.20
N GLY A 132 -5.75 8.66 -18.17
CA GLY A 132 -5.44 7.51 -19.01
C GLY A 132 -5.13 7.83 -20.49
N ILE A 133 -5.16 9.10 -20.90
CA ILE A 133 -5.08 9.50 -22.32
C ILE A 133 -3.80 10.29 -22.61
N ILE A 134 -3.39 11.20 -21.73
CA ILE A 134 -2.30 12.14 -22.03
C ILE A 134 -1.06 11.80 -21.21
N PRO A 135 0.00 11.19 -21.81
CA PRO A 135 1.23 10.91 -21.09
C PRO A 135 1.96 12.23 -20.77
N ILE A 136 2.01 12.63 -19.49
CA ILE A 136 2.58 13.94 -19.08
C ILE A 136 4.05 14.04 -19.50
N LEU A 137 4.78 12.93 -19.37
CA LEU A 137 6.21 12.86 -19.68
C LEU A 137 6.49 12.10 -20.99
N GLY A 138 5.45 11.75 -21.76
CA GLY A 138 5.51 10.90 -22.95
C GLY A 138 6.56 11.29 -24.00
N PRO A 139 6.67 12.56 -24.45
CA PRO A 139 7.68 12.94 -25.45
C PRO A 139 9.12 12.95 -24.92
N PHE A 140 9.33 12.88 -23.60
CA PHE A 140 10.65 12.93 -22.96
C PHE A 140 11.07 11.61 -22.29
N ALA A 141 10.14 10.68 -22.10
CA ALA A 141 10.38 9.38 -21.46
C ALA A 141 11.32 8.46 -22.27
N SER A 142 11.52 8.71 -23.57
CA SER A 142 12.49 7.99 -24.42
C SER A 142 13.93 8.53 -24.31
N SER A 143 14.12 9.68 -23.67
CA SER A 143 15.44 10.29 -23.48
C SER A 143 16.06 9.82 -22.16
N SER A 144 17.08 8.96 -22.24
CA SER A 144 17.83 8.49 -21.07
C SER A 144 18.46 9.63 -20.26
N THR A 145 18.81 10.75 -20.90
CA THR A 145 19.32 11.95 -20.23
C THR A 145 18.23 12.67 -19.43
N PHE A 146 17.03 12.81 -19.98
CA PHE A 146 15.90 13.43 -19.28
C PHE A 146 15.46 12.59 -18.08
N LEU A 147 15.41 11.25 -18.23
CA LEU A 147 15.12 10.35 -17.12
C LEU A 147 16.15 10.46 -15.99
N ARG A 148 17.44 10.61 -16.31
CA ARG A 148 18.50 10.83 -15.31
C ARG A 148 18.38 12.18 -14.60
N ILE A 149 17.95 13.23 -15.31
CA ILE A 149 17.69 14.54 -14.72
C ILE A 149 16.48 14.47 -13.80
N LEU A 150 15.37 13.86 -14.25
CA LEU A 150 14.17 13.66 -13.42
C LEU A 150 14.49 12.83 -12.17
N ASP A 151 15.22 11.72 -12.32
CA ASP A 151 15.68 10.89 -11.20
C ASP A 151 16.61 11.66 -10.22
N SER A 152 17.37 12.64 -10.71
CA SER A 152 18.21 13.50 -9.86
C SER A 152 17.42 14.62 -9.17
N LEU A 153 16.29 15.04 -9.72
CA LEU A 153 15.44 16.09 -9.18
C LEU A 153 14.39 15.54 -8.19
N VAL A 154 13.93 14.30 -8.41
CA VAL A 154 13.03 13.60 -7.49
C VAL A 154 13.85 13.14 -6.29
N THR A 155 13.79 13.92 -5.21
CA THR A 155 14.48 13.64 -3.95
C THR A 155 13.87 12.42 -3.24
N ASP A 156 12.54 12.29 -3.29
CA ASP A 156 11.77 11.22 -2.64
C ASP A 156 11.40 10.16 -3.69
N LYS A 157 12.17 9.07 -3.77
CA LYS A 157 12.05 8.08 -4.85
C LYS A 157 11.03 6.98 -4.56
N TRP A 158 10.69 6.76 -3.29
CA TRP A 158 9.68 5.78 -2.86
C TRP A 158 9.86 4.39 -3.48
N HIS A 159 10.98 3.73 -3.16
CA HIS A 159 11.30 2.38 -3.65
C HIS A 159 10.47 1.27 -2.97
N SER A 160 9.14 1.31 -3.12
CA SER A 160 8.18 0.40 -2.51
C SER A 160 8.48 -1.08 -2.76
N ALA A 161 8.94 -1.42 -3.97
CA ALA A 161 9.32 -2.80 -4.32
C ALA A 161 10.48 -3.32 -3.43
N ASN A 162 11.54 -2.53 -3.28
CA ASN A 162 12.69 -2.89 -2.43
C ASN A 162 12.27 -3.00 -0.96
N ARG A 163 11.40 -2.09 -0.50
CA ARG A 163 10.86 -2.11 0.86
C ARG A 163 10.04 -3.35 1.14
N LEU A 164 9.23 -3.80 0.18
CA LEU A 164 8.47 -5.05 0.30
C LEU A 164 9.38 -6.27 0.31
N ALA A 165 10.40 -6.29 -0.54
CA ALA A 165 11.40 -7.36 -0.52
C ALA A 165 12.08 -7.45 0.85
N ASN A 166 12.55 -6.31 1.38
CA ASN A 166 13.16 -6.25 2.71
C ASN A 166 12.19 -6.63 3.83
N LEU A 167 10.93 -6.21 3.75
CA LEU A 167 9.88 -6.61 4.68
C LEU A 167 9.71 -8.13 4.71
N VAL A 168 9.59 -8.78 3.54
CA VAL A 168 9.47 -10.24 3.45
C VAL A 168 10.70 -10.91 4.06
N ARG A 169 11.91 -10.44 3.70
CA ARG A 169 13.18 -10.98 4.19
C ARG A 169 13.32 -10.93 5.72
N HIS A 170 12.79 -9.90 6.36
CA HIS A 170 12.93 -9.70 7.80
C HIS A 170 11.72 -10.17 8.61
N THR A 171 10.65 -10.64 7.95
CA THR A 171 9.51 -11.25 8.63
C THR A 171 9.87 -12.68 9.04
N LYS A 172 9.69 -13.02 10.32
CA LYS A 172 10.11 -14.30 10.91
C LYS A 172 8.96 -15.28 11.09
N ASN A 173 7.76 -14.80 11.44
CA ASN A 173 6.63 -15.69 11.71
C ASN A 173 5.67 -15.76 10.53
N ARG A 174 4.86 -14.71 10.35
CA ARG A 174 3.80 -14.72 9.33
C ARG A 174 3.56 -13.33 8.78
N LEU A 175 3.77 -13.18 7.47
CA LEU A 175 3.36 -12.00 6.72
C LEU A 175 1.99 -12.24 6.06
N ARG A 176 1.01 -11.40 6.37
CA ARG A 176 -0.24 -11.30 5.58
C ARG A 176 -0.17 -10.04 4.71
N LEU A 177 0.27 -10.19 3.46
CA LEU A 177 0.34 -9.10 2.48
C LEU A 177 -0.78 -9.24 1.44
N ASN A 178 -1.62 -8.22 1.30
CA ASN A 178 -2.68 -8.15 0.31
C ASN A 178 -2.40 -6.98 -0.63
N LEU A 179 -2.46 -7.22 -1.93
CA LEU A 179 -2.34 -6.19 -2.97
C LEU A 179 -3.66 -6.15 -3.73
N VAL A 180 -4.26 -4.96 -3.84
CA VAL A 180 -5.58 -4.76 -4.45
C VAL A 180 -5.50 -3.60 -5.43
N HIS A 181 -5.85 -3.85 -6.69
CA HIS A 181 -5.81 -2.84 -7.74
C HIS A 181 -7.04 -2.91 -8.64
N ALA A 182 -7.53 -1.74 -9.06
CA ALA A 182 -8.63 -1.67 -10.01
C ALA A 182 -8.09 -1.92 -11.43
N ARG A 183 -8.73 -2.81 -12.20
CA ARG A 183 -8.27 -3.08 -13.58
C ARG A 183 -8.48 -1.86 -14.48
N ASP A 184 -9.48 -1.05 -14.16
CA ASP A 184 -9.88 0.19 -14.82
C ASP A 184 -9.28 1.45 -14.18
N ASP A 185 -8.26 1.30 -13.32
CA ASP A 185 -7.50 2.42 -12.76
C ASP A 185 -6.85 3.24 -13.89
N ARG A 186 -7.18 4.54 -13.94
CA ARG A 186 -6.72 5.47 -14.97
C ARG A 186 -5.47 6.25 -14.55
N ASP A 187 -5.12 6.20 -13.27
CA ASP A 187 -4.02 6.93 -12.67
C ASP A 187 -2.80 6.03 -12.55
N ILE A 188 -2.98 4.84 -11.97
CA ILE A 188 -1.91 3.86 -11.78
C ILE A 188 -2.27 2.59 -12.54
N PRO A 189 -1.43 2.10 -13.46
CA PRO A 189 -1.69 0.83 -14.13
C PRO A 189 -1.67 -0.33 -13.12
N TRP A 190 -2.69 -1.20 -13.16
CA TRP A 190 -2.76 -2.41 -12.32
C TRP A 190 -1.55 -3.35 -12.42
N THR A 191 -0.75 -3.22 -13.49
CA THR A 191 0.52 -3.94 -13.65
C THR A 191 1.57 -3.56 -12.61
N GLU A 192 1.44 -2.42 -11.94
CA GLU A 192 2.32 -2.02 -10.84
C GLU A 192 2.23 -2.98 -9.65
N ASP A 193 1.03 -3.48 -9.32
CA ASP A 193 0.86 -4.50 -8.28
C ASP A 193 1.60 -5.80 -8.65
N ASN A 194 1.78 -6.11 -9.93
CA ASN A 194 2.59 -7.26 -10.35
C ASN A 194 4.07 -7.06 -10.01
N LYS A 195 4.59 -5.84 -10.11
CA LYS A 195 5.98 -5.51 -9.74
C LYS A 195 6.17 -5.64 -8.24
N LEU A 196 5.23 -5.11 -7.45
CA LEU A 196 5.21 -5.24 -5.99
C LEU A 196 5.12 -6.71 -5.55
N PHE A 197 4.20 -7.47 -6.17
CA PHE A 197 4.04 -8.90 -5.89
C PHE A 197 5.33 -9.66 -6.22
N ARG A 198 5.95 -9.39 -7.38
CA ARG A 198 7.21 -10.03 -7.77
C ARG A 198 8.32 -9.77 -6.76
N ALA A 199 8.50 -8.52 -6.35
CA ALA A 199 9.52 -8.15 -5.39
C ALA A 199 9.34 -8.90 -4.06
N ALA A 200 8.10 -9.05 -3.60
CA ALA A 200 7.78 -9.82 -2.41
C ALA A 200 8.02 -11.34 -2.61
N THR A 201 7.67 -11.91 -3.76
CA THR A 201 7.75 -13.36 -3.98
C THR A 201 9.16 -13.85 -4.28
N ASN A 202 10.00 -13.04 -4.93
CA ASN A 202 11.37 -13.40 -5.25
C ASN A 202 12.19 -13.70 -3.98
N GLU A 203 11.90 -13.00 -2.89
CA GLU A 203 12.54 -13.22 -1.59
C GLU A 203 12.12 -14.56 -0.95
N THR A 204 10.86 -14.97 -1.14
CA THR A 204 10.34 -16.23 -0.57
C THR A 204 10.74 -17.46 -1.39
N ALA A 205 10.89 -17.31 -2.71
CA ALA A 205 10.96 -18.44 -3.62
C ALA A 205 12.36 -19.04 -3.80
N GLY A 206 13.45 -18.35 -3.44
CA GLY A 206 14.83 -18.80 -3.70
C GLY A 206 15.16 -19.02 -5.19
N THR A 207 14.19 -18.83 -6.08
CA THR A 207 14.34 -18.82 -7.52
C THR A 207 14.90 -17.46 -7.90
N GLY A 208 16.04 -17.43 -8.58
CA GLY A 208 16.58 -16.20 -9.16
C GLY A 208 15.53 -15.44 -9.97
N THR A 209 15.79 -14.15 -10.20
CA THR A 209 14.90 -13.20 -10.87
C THR A 209 14.16 -13.82 -12.06
N LEU A 210 12.89 -14.19 -11.87
CA LEU A 210 12.03 -14.70 -12.95
C LEU A 210 11.87 -13.58 -13.99
N ASP A 211 11.96 -13.92 -15.27
CA ASP A 211 11.63 -12.95 -16.33
C ASP A 211 10.11 -12.66 -16.38
N ASP A 212 9.68 -11.66 -17.16
CA ASP A 212 8.27 -11.23 -17.20
C ASP A 212 7.29 -12.31 -17.68
N GLY A 213 7.71 -13.15 -18.63
CA GLY A 213 6.89 -14.25 -19.15
C GLY A 213 6.81 -15.40 -18.16
N GLU A 214 7.94 -15.75 -17.55
CA GLU A 214 8.04 -16.77 -16.49
C GLU A 214 7.22 -16.38 -15.27
N PHE A 215 7.30 -15.13 -14.83
CA PHE A 215 6.51 -14.64 -13.71
C PHE A 215 5.01 -14.62 -14.02
N ALA A 216 4.61 -14.20 -15.23
CA ALA A 216 3.21 -14.22 -15.64
C ALA A 216 2.67 -15.67 -15.69
N ALA A 217 3.43 -16.60 -16.25
CA ALA A 217 3.08 -18.02 -16.29
C ALA A 217 3.05 -18.64 -14.88
N TRP A 218 4.02 -18.35 -14.03
CA TRP A 218 4.05 -18.78 -12.63
C TRP A 218 2.88 -18.23 -11.82
N LYS A 219 2.56 -16.94 -12.02
CA LYS A 219 1.41 -16.29 -11.40
C LYS A 219 0.13 -16.94 -11.86
N GLU A 220 -0.05 -17.17 -13.16
CA GLU A 220 -1.24 -17.83 -13.72
C GLU A 220 -1.39 -19.26 -13.21
N GLN A 221 -0.31 -20.04 -13.16
CA GLN A 221 -0.29 -21.41 -12.61
C GLN A 221 -0.68 -21.47 -11.12
N ARG A 222 -0.43 -20.39 -10.37
CA ARG A 222 -0.78 -20.27 -8.94
C ARG A 222 -2.02 -19.42 -8.69
N THR A 223 -2.70 -18.99 -9.74
CA THR A 223 -3.92 -18.19 -9.65
C THR A 223 -5.14 -19.12 -9.61
N VAL A 224 -5.97 -18.91 -8.58
CA VAL A 224 -7.15 -19.69 -8.13
C VAL A 224 -6.87 -20.76 -7.04
N HIS A 225 -7.52 -20.51 -5.89
CA HIS A 225 -7.40 -21.12 -4.55
C HIS A 225 -7.14 -22.63 -4.49
N LYS A 226 -5.90 -23.10 -4.24
CA LYS A 226 -5.60 -24.39 -3.58
C LYS A 226 -4.20 -24.42 -2.91
N GLY A 227 -4.12 -24.05 -1.64
CA GLY A 227 -2.99 -24.36 -0.74
C GLY A 227 -1.76 -23.43 -0.80
N ALA A 228 -1.01 -23.34 0.31
CA ALA A 228 0.21 -22.53 0.53
C ALA A 228 0.06 -20.99 0.68
N GLY A 229 -1.16 -20.47 0.89
CA GLY A 229 -1.36 -19.15 1.51
C GLY A 229 -1.33 -17.91 0.60
N ALA A 230 -1.07 -18.05 -0.71
CA ALA A 230 -1.22 -16.97 -1.70
C ALA A 230 -2.43 -17.26 -2.61
N PHE A 231 -3.25 -16.24 -2.91
CA PHE A 231 -4.38 -16.35 -3.84
C PHE A 231 -4.60 -15.02 -4.56
N VAL A 232 -5.16 -15.09 -5.77
CA VAL A 232 -5.63 -13.92 -6.54
C VAL A 232 -7.14 -14.04 -6.70
N THR A 233 -7.85 -12.96 -6.42
CA THR A 233 -9.30 -12.88 -6.60
C THR A 233 -9.61 -11.73 -7.56
N THR A 234 -10.20 -12.06 -8.70
CA THR A 234 -10.72 -11.05 -9.65
C THR A 234 -12.19 -10.83 -9.34
N TRP A 235 -12.57 -9.57 -9.09
CA TRP A 235 -13.95 -9.18 -8.89
C TRP A 235 -14.39 -8.23 -10.00
N GLN A 236 -15.60 -8.39 -10.53
CA GLN A 236 -16.13 -7.51 -11.59
C GLN A 236 -16.88 -6.34 -10.94
N SER A 237 -16.36 -5.14 -11.13
CA SER A 237 -16.98 -3.89 -10.68
C SER A 237 -16.29 -2.71 -11.34
N GLU A 238 -17.06 -1.67 -11.66
CA GLU A 238 -16.53 -0.39 -12.16
C GLU A 238 -16.33 0.53 -10.96
N ARG A 239 -15.09 0.61 -10.45
CA ARG A 239 -14.78 1.43 -9.26
C ARG A 239 -13.60 2.36 -9.46
N GLY A 240 -12.74 2.19 -10.48
CA GLY A 240 -11.61 3.08 -10.73
C GLY A 240 -10.64 3.23 -9.55
N HIS A 241 -9.75 4.23 -9.62
CA HIS A 241 -8.65 4.45 -8.67
C HIS A 241 -9.12 4.71 -7.22
N ASP A 242 -10.08 5.60 -7.05
CA ASP A 242 -10.43 6.14 -5.73
C ASP A 242 -11.53 5.33 -4.99
N PRO A 243 -12.67 5.01 -5.63
CA PRO A 243 -13.72 4.20 -5.01
C PRO A 243 -13.34 2.74 -4.69
N ILE A 244 -12.22 2.22 -5.21
CA ILE A 244 -11.80 0.83 -4.94
C ILE A 244 -11.49 0.58 -3.47
N VAL A 245 -11.07 1.59 -2.70
CA VAL A 245 -10.80 1.42 -1.27
C VAL A 245 -12.06 0.99 -0.51
N ALA A 246 -13.24 1.47 -0.92
CA ALA A 246 -14.53 1.10 -0.34
C ALA A 246 -15.11 -0.21 -0.93
N SER A 247 -14.31 -1.00 -1.64
CA SER A 247 -14.76 -2.24 -2.27
C SER A 247 -14.72 -3.43 -1.33
N ALA A 248 -15.62 -4.39 -1.57
CA ALA A 248 -15.68 -5.63 -0.80
C ALA A 248 -14.35 -6.40 -0.74
N PRO A 249 -13.53 -6.46 -1.83
CA PRO A 249 -12.19 -7.05 -1.76
C PRO A 249 -11.27 -6.40 -0.70
N VAL A 250 -11.32 -5.07 -0.52
CA VAL A 250 -10.50 -4.38 0.47
C VAL A 250 -10.99 -4.70 1.88
N SER A 251 -12.29 -4.59 2.14
CA SER A 251 -12.87 -4.96 3.45
C SER A 251 -12.55 -6.42 3.81
N LEU A 252 -12.66 -7.33 2.83
CA LEU A 252 -12.33 -8.75 3.01
C LEU A 252 -10.84 -8.99 3.30
N ALA A 253 -9.94 -8.26 2.64
CA ALA A 253 -8.50 -8.33 2.91
C ALA A 253 -8.16 -7.89 4.35
N ILE A 254 -8.83 -6.86 4.85
CA ILE A 254 -8.69 -6.39 6.23
C ILE A 254 -9.24 -7.45 7.20
N MET A 255 -10.46 -7.95 6.99
CA MET A 255 -11.08 -8.95 7.87
C MET A 255 -10.25 -10.23 7.95
N ARG A 256 -9.76 -10.74 6.81
CA ARG A 256 -8.87 -11.90 6.74
C ARG A 256 -7.55 -11.70 7.48
N SER A 257 -7.08 -10.46 7.60
CA SER A 257 -5.86 -10.15 8.35
C SER A 257 -6.05 -10.35 9.86
N PHE A 258 -7.28 -10.29 10.35
CA PHE A 258 -7.65 -10.53 11.74
C PHE A 258 -8.22 -11.93 11.99
N GLU A 259 -8.28 -12.79 10.97
CA GLU A 259 -8.99 -14.08 11.03
C GLU A 259 -10.47 -13.95 11.39
N LEU A 260 -11.09 -12.83 10.97
CA LEU A 260 -12.53 -12.55 11.05
C LEU A 260 -13.28 -13.01 9.80
#